data_AF-A0A543HFW9-F1
#
_entry.id   AF-A0A543HFW9-F1
#
_cell.length_a   1.000
_cell.length_b   1.000
_cell.length_c   1.000
_cell.angle_alpha   90.00
_cell.angle_beta   90.00
_cell.angle_gamma   90.00
#
_symmetry.space_group_name_H-M   'P 1'
#
loop_
_entity.id
_entity.type
_entity.pdbx_description
1 polymer ?
#
loop_
_entity_poly.entity_id
_entity_poly.type
_entity_poly.pdbx_seq_one_letter_code
_entity_poly.pdbx_strand_id
1 'polypeptide(L)'
;MQTQPDTVRSATTGSELTAYLDQVRTRRAELHESLSAVDLALESAIGRGGAWRERLHAALAELAHDFADHVEVTERPGGIYDRISASAPRLVPAIERQRAEHRDFVEAIDGSLAILEHGGTIADLPAFREEVTTLVGRLRRHRQVGGDIVYQAYEVDLGGSG
;
A
#
# COMPACT_ATOMS: atom_id res chain seq x y z
N MET A 1 -4.77 49.83 16.35
CA MET A 1 -5.72 48.70 16.27
C MET A 1 -4.87 47.44 16.12
N GLN A 2 -5.00 46.51 17.06
CA GLN A 2 -4.08 45.40 17.33
C GLN A 2 -4.07 44.32 16.23
N THR A 3 -2.94 43.62 16.16
CA THR A 3 -2.54 42.53 15.27
C THR A 3 -3.18 41.17 15.61
N GLN A 4 -3.58 40.43 14.57
CA GLN A 4 -3.59 38.95 14.36
C GLN A 4 -4.59 38.06 15.13
N PRO A 5 -5.04 36.92 14.53
CA PRO A 5 -4.20 35.71 14.49
C PRO A 5 -4.22 34.90 13.15
N ASP A 6 -3.10 34.92 12.42
CA ASP A 6 -2.66 33.86 11.48
C ASP A 6 -2.23 32.57 12.21
N THR A 7 -2.12 32.62 13.53
CA THR A 7 -1.72 31.50 14.40
C THR A 7 -2.76 30.38 14.45
N VAL A 8 -4.05 30.70 14.30
CA VAL A 8 -5.13 29.69 14.33
C VAL A 8 -5.08 28.83 13.06
N ARG A 9 -4.88 29.46 11.89
CA ARG A 9 -4.83 28.74 10.61
C ARG A 9 -3.64 27.78 10.56
N SER A 10 -2.46 28.20 11.02
CA SER A 10 -1.26 27.36 11.00
C SER A 10 -1.31 26.18 11.99
N ALA A 11 -1.99 26.34 13.13
CA ALA A 11 -2.21 25.26 14.10
C ALA A 11 -3.24 24.23 13.59
N THR A 12 -4.29 24.68 12.89
CA THR A 12 -5.26 23.80 12.22
C THR A 12 -4.57 22.96 11.13
N THR A 13 -3.72 23.54 10.29
CA THR A 13 -2.98 22.79 9.26
C THR A 13 -2.02 21.76 9.87
N GLY A 14 -1.40 22.08 11.00
CA GLY A 14 -0.51 21.16 11.72
C GLY A 14 -1.26 19.95 12.29
N SER A 15 -2.39 20.18 12.96
CA SER A 15 -3.23 19.11 13.52
C SER A 15 -3.84 18.22 12.42
N GLU A 16 -4.26 18.81 11.29
CA GLU A 16 -4.79 18.07 10.14
C GLU A 16 -3.72 17.19 9.48
N LEU A 17 -2.49 17.69 9.34
CA LEU A 17 -1.38 16.92 8.83
C LEU A 17 -1.03 15.74 9.74
N THR A 18 -1.00 15.94 11.06
CA THR A 18 -0.76 14.85 12.02
C THR A 18 -1.82 13.75 11.92
N ALA A 19 -3.10 14.11 11.93
CA ALA A 19 -4.19 13.14 11.80
C ALA A 19 -4.11 12.38 10.46
N TYR A 20 -3.73 13.07 9.38
CA TYR A 20 -3.54 12.45 8.08
C TYR A 20 -2.34 11.48 8.04
N LEU A 21 -1.21 11.85 8.65
CA LEU A 21 -0.05 10.97 8.76
C LEU A 21 -0.34 9.73 9.62
N ASP A 22 -1.16 9.87 10.67
CA ASP A 22 -1.62 8.73 11.46
C ASP A 22 -2.54 7.81 10.66
N GLN A 23 -3.45 8.36 9.85
CA GLN A 23 -4.24 7.55 8.90
C GLN A 23 -3.34 6.78 7.92
N VAL A 24 -2.30 7.42 7.38
CA VAL A 24 -1.31 6.74 6.49
C VAL A 24 -0.58 5.63 7.23
N ARG A 25 -0.20 5.83 8.51
CA ARG A 25 0.45 4.79 9.33
C ARG A 25 -0.48 3.60 9.58
N THR A 26 -1.74 3.85 9.92
CA THR A 26 -2.75 2.80 10.12
C THR A 26 -2.93 1.96 8.86
N ARG A 27 -3.16 2.60 7.69
CA ARG A 27 -3.33 1.86 6.43
C ARG A 27 -2.11 1.05 6.04
N ARG A 28 -0.91 1.56 6.34
CA ARG A 28 0.33 0.81 6.13
C ARG A 28 0.41 -0.41 7.06
N ALA A 29 -0.05 -0.32 8.29
CA ALA A 29 -0.08 -1.45 9.22
C ALA A 29 -1.09 -2.51 8.76
N GLU A 30 -2.31 -2.13 8.41
CA GLU A 30 -3.35 -3.03 7.87
C GLU A 30 -2.85 -3.78 6.63
N LEU A 31 -2.25 -3.07 5.66
CA LEU A 31 -1.67 -3.70 4.47
C LEU A 31 -0.51 -4.67 4.80
N HIS A 32 0.20 -4.46 5.91
CA HIS A 32 1.21 -5.43 6.37
C HIS A 32 0.58 -6.71 6.93
N GLU A 33 -0.53 -6.56 7.64
CA GLU A 33 -1.28 -7.67 8.23
C GLU A 33 -1.89 -8.54 7.13
N SER A 34 -2.57 -7.95 6.14
CA SER A 34 -3.14 -8.71 5.01
C SER A 34 -2.09 -9.41 4.15
N LEU A 35 -0.93 -8.77 3.88
CA LEU A 35 0.19 -9.45 3.21
C LEU A 35 0.69 -10.66 4.02
N SER A 36 0.68 -10.58 5.34
CA SER A 36 1.12 -11.68 6.21
C SER A 36 0.05 -12.78 6.29
N ALA A 37 -1.23 -12.44 6.19
CA ALA A 37 -2.31 -13.42 6.05
C ALA A 37 -2.21 -14.22 4.74
N VAL A 38 -1.83 -13.55 3.64
CA VAL A 38 -1.57 -14.24 2.36
C VAL A 38 -0.39 -15.19 2.48
N ASP A 39 0.73 -14.78 3.10
CA ASP A 39 1.87 -15.67 3.33
C ASP A 39 1.47 -16.93 4.14
N LEU A 40 0.69 -16.75 5.21
CA LEU A 40 0.19 -17.87 6.02
C LEU A 40 -0.73 -18.82 5.21
N ALA A 41 -1.58 -18.26 4.33
CA ALA A 41 -2.41 -19.04 3.44
C ALA A 41 -1.55 -19.82 2.43
N LEU A 42 -0.53 -19.18 1.85
CA LEU A 42 0.40 -19.81 0.93
C LEU A 42 1.13 -20.96 1.60
N GLU A 43 1.64 -20.82 2.83
CA GLU A 43 2.36 -21.85 3.62
C GLU A 43 1.59 -23.17 3.79
N SER A 44 0.27 -23.12 3.71
CA SER A 44 -0.59 -24.29 3.91
C SER A 44 -0.42 -25.39 2.85
N ALA A 45 -0.71 -26.64 3.23
CA ALA A 45 -0.58 -27.79 2.35
C ALA A 45 -1.58 -27.78 1.16
N ILE A 46 -1.06 -27.76 -0.07
CA ILE A 46 -1.82 -27.81 -1.33
C ILE A 46 -2.63 -29.10 -1.48
N GLY A 47 -2.17 -30.22 -0.89
CA GLY A 47 -2.86 -31.51 -0.97
C GLY A 47 -4.30 -31.51 -0.42
N ARG A 48 -4.69 -30.46 0.30
CA ARG A 48 -6.08 -30.15 0.69
C ARG A 48 -6.68 -29.08 -0.23
N GLY A 49 -6.64 -29.31 -1.55
CA GLY A 49 -6.83 -28.29 -2.59
C GLY A 49 -8.01 -27.34 -2.38
N GLY A 50 -9.20 -27.82 -2.02
CA GLY A 50 -10.37 -26.97 -1.74
C GLY A 50 -10.14 -26.00 -0.58
N ALA A 51 -9.76 -26.53 0.59
CA ALA A 51 -9.48 -25.71 1.78
C ALA A 51 -8.23 -24.81 1.65
N TRP A 52 -7.29 -25.17 0.76
CA TRP A 52 -6.17 -24.28 0.41
C TRP A 52 -6.66 -23.10 -0.43
N ARG A 53 -7.47 -23.36 -1.47
CA ARG A 53 -8.05 -22.32 -2.34
C ARG A 53 -8.92 -21.34 -1.56
N GLU A 54 -9.82 -21.84 -0.72
CA GLU A 54 -10.71 -20.99 0.10
C GLU A 54 -9.93 -20.05 1.02
N ARG A 55 -8.88 -20.55 1.68
CA ARG A 55 -8.04 -19.73 2.57
C ARG A 55 -7.23 -18.69 1.80
N LEU A 56 -6.66 -19.08 0.67
CA LEU A 56 -5.90 -18.14 -0.16
C LEU A 56 -6.82 -17.08 -0.79
N HIS A 57 -8.03 -17.46 -1.21
CA HIS A 57 -9.03 -16.53 -1.73
C HIS A 57 -9.44 -15.51 -0.67
N ALA A 58 -9.79 -15.96 0.54
CA ALA A 58 -10.15 -15.06 1.64
C ALA A 58 -9.02 -14.06 1.96
N ALA A 59 -7.77 -14.52 2.05
CA ALA A 59 -6.63 -13.66 2.31
C ALA A 59 -6.33 -12.66 1.17
N LEU A 60 -6.48 -13.08 -0.08
CA LEU A 60 -6.32 -12.19 -1.24
C LEU A 60 -7.45 -11.17 -1.35
N ALA A 61 -8.67 -11.52 -0.98
CA ALA A 61 -9.80 -10.61 -0.97
C ALA A 61 -9.62 -9.50 0.09
N GLU A 62 -9.11 -9.87 1.27
CA GLU A 62 -8.72 -8.90 2.31
C GLU A 62 -7.56 -8.01 1.84
N LEU A 63 -6.51 -8.61 1.24
CA LEU A 63 -5.42 -7.84 0.64
C LEU A 63 -5.91 -6.86 -0.44
N ALA A 64 -6.85 -7.27 -1.30
CA ALA A 64 -7.42 -6.41 -2.34
C ALA A 64 -8.11 -5.18 -1.73
N HIS A 65 -8.89 -5.39 -0.66
CA HIS A 65 -9.57 -4.32 0.06
C HIS A 65 -8.58 -3.35 0.70
N ASP A 66 -7.63 -3.85 1.49
CA ASP A 66 -6.63 -3.03 2.17
C ASP A 66 -5.73 -2.28 1.18
N PHE A 67 -5.42 -2.92 0.04
CA PHE A 67 -4.61 -2.29 -1.00
C PHE A 67 -5.35 -1.15 -1.68
N ALA A 68 -6.65 -1.29 -1.95
CA ALA A 68 -7.48 -0.21 -2.47
C ALA A 68 -7.54 0.98 -1.49
N ASP A 69 -7.70 0.71 -0.19
CA ASP A 69 -7.67 1.73 0.86
C ASP A 69 -6.30 2.44 0.94
N HIS A 70 -5.20 1.70 0.79
CA HIS A 70 -3.85 2.26 0.70
C HIS A 70 -3.67 3.16 -0.53
N VAL A 71 -4.15 2.75 -1.70
CA VAL A 71 -4.11 3.56 -2.93
C VAL A 71 -4.92 4.84 -2.73
N GLU A 72 -6.15 4.74 -2.25
CA GLU A 72 -7.01 5.91 -2.01
C GLU A 72 -6.35 6.91 -1.06
N VAL A 73 -5.84 6.44 0.09
CA VAL A 73 -5.19 7.35 1.06
C VAL A 73 -3.95 8.01 0.47
N THR A 74 -3.17 7.32 -0.36
CA THR A 74 -1.92 7.86 -0.92
C THR A 74 -2.13 8.76 -2.13
N GLU A 75 -3.10 8.43 -2.98
CA GLU A 75 -3.26 9.00 -4.32
C GLU A 75 -4.42 9.98 -4.48
N ARG A 76 -5.39 10.00 -3.55
CA ARG A 76 -6.54 10.92 -3.63
C ARG A 76 -6.09 12.37 -3.80
N PRO A 77 -6.91 13.25 -4.40
CA PRO A 77 -6.60 14.67 -4.50
C PRO A 77 -6.24 15.28 -3.14
N GLY A 78 -5.07 15.92 -3.05
CA GLY A 78 -4.55 16.46 -1.79
C GLY A 78 -4.04 15.40 -0.81
N GLY A 79 -3.86 14.16 -1.27
CA GLY A 79 -3.22 13.06 -0.57
C GLY A 79 -1.70 13.26 -0.44
N ILE A 80 -1.01 12.23 0.05
CA ILE A 80 0.39 12.34 0.46
C ILE A 80 1.29 12.54 -0.76
N TYR A 81 0.98 11.90 -1.88
CA TYR A 81 1.75 12.07 -3.11
C TYR A 81 1.60 13.47 -3.70
N ASP A 82 0.41 14.09 -3.63
CA ASP A 82 0.22 15.47 -4.07
C ASP A 82 0.99 16.45 -3.15
N ARG A 83 0.94 16.22 -1.83
CA ARG A 83 1.68 17.05 -0.85
C ARG A 83 3.18 16.94 -1.03
N ILE A 84 3.71 15.72 -1.16
CA ILE A 84 5.14 15.48 -1.40
C ILE A 84 5.55 16.03 -2.76
N SER A 85 4.74 15.90 -3.81
CA SER A 85 5.04 16.51 -5.11
C SER A 85 5.18 18.02 -5.03
N ALA A 86 4.38 18.68 -4.18
CA ALA A 86 4.44 20.12 -3.97
C ALA A 86 5.64 20.57 -3.12
N SER A 87 5.97 19.87 -2.04
CA SER A 87 7.08 20.24 -1.13
C SER A 87 8.44 19.66 -1.53
N ALA A 88 8.45 18.56 -2.27
CA ALA A 88 9.64 17.82 -2.65
C ALA A 88 9.63 17.36 -4.12
N PRO A 89 9.67 18.29 -5.12
CA PRO A 89 9.57 17.95 -6.54
C PRO A 89 10.59 16.92 -7.05
N ARG A 90 11.76 16.84 -6.40
CA ARG A 90 12.81 15.82 -6.65
C ARG A 90 12.32 14.37 -6.51
N LEU A 91 11.25 14.13 -5.76
CA LEU A 91 10.67 12.80 -5.51
C LEU A 91 9.57 12.41 -6.51
N VAL A 92 9.13 13.34 -7.37
CA VAL A 92 8.04 13.10 -8.35
C VAL A 92 8.31 11.87 -9.23
N PRO A 93 9.51 11.64 -9.79
CA PRO A 93 9.75 10.44 -10.60
C PRO A 93 9.56 9.12 -9.83
N ALA A 94 9.86 9.12 -8.53
CA ALA A 94 9.65 7.95 -7.68
C ALA A 94 8.16 7.74 -7.36
N ILE A 95 7.41 8.82 -7.13
CA ILE A 95 5.96 8.79 -6.91
C ILE A 95 5.24 8.27 -8.16
N GLU A 96 5.57 8.74 -9.35
CA GLU A 96 4.91 8.28 -10.58
C GLU A 96 5.14 6.79 -10.84
N ARG A 97 6.34 6.28 -10.48
CA ARG A 97 6.59 4.83 -10.52
C ARG A 97 5.71 4.07 -9.54
N GLN A 98 5.49 4.59 -8.33
CA GLN A 98 4.61 3.96 -7.34
C GLN A 98 3.15 3.93 -7.82
N ARG A 99 2.66 5.01 -8.44
CA ARG A 99 1.31 5.05 -9.04
C ARG A 99 1.14 4.03 -10.17
N ALA A 100 2.17 3.84 -10.99
CA ALA A 100 2.16 2.82 -12.02
C ALA A 100 2.11 1.41 -11.41
N GLU A 101 2.97 1.12 -10.44
CA GLU A 101 2.98 -0.15 -9.73
C GLU A 101 1.65 -0.44 -9.02
N HIS A 102 0.98 0.56 -8.45
CA HIS A 102 -0.35 0.38 -7.85
C HIS A 102 -1.36 -0.20 -8.84
N ARG A 103 -1.41 0.31 -10.08
CA ARG A 103 -2.31 -0.22 -11.12
C ARG A 103 -1.97 -1.66 -11.48
N ASP A 104 -0.69 -1.97 -11.65
CA ASP A 104 -0.21 -3.32 -11.96
C ASP A 104 -0.57 -4.31 -10.84
N PHE A 105 -0.51 -3.87 -9.57
CA PHE A 105 -0.85 -4.70 -8.43
C PHE A 105 -2.36 -4.95 -8.31
N VAL A 106 -3.20 -3.94 -8.56
CA VAL A 106 -4.65 -4.13 -8.60
C VAL A 106 -4.99 -5.21 -9.63
N GLU A 107 -4.47 -5.08 -10.86
CA GLU A 107 -4.72 -6.06 -11.92
C GLU A 107 -4.22 -7.47 -11.54
N ALA A 108 -3.03 -7.58 -10.94
CA ALA A 108 -2.47 -8.87 -10.54
C ALA A 108 -3.25 -9.54 -9.40
N ILE A 109 -3.74 -8.77 -8.42
CA ILE A 109 -4.55 -9.28 -7.31
C ILE A 109 -5.91 -9.75 -7.84
N ASP A 110 -6.58 -8.93 -8.66
CA ASP A 110 -7.87 -9.27 -9.26
C ASP A 110 -7.77 -10.50 -10.17
N GLY A 111 -6.69 -10.61 -10.96
CA GLY A 111 -6.41 -11.79 -11.76
C GLY A 111 -6.23 -13.06 -10.93
N SER A 112 -5.56 -12.95 -9.77
CA SER A 112 -5.37 -14.06 -8.85
C SER A 112 -6.69 -14.51 -8.21
N LEU A 113 -7.56 -13.56 -7.85
CA LEU A 113 -8.92 -13.85 -7.35
C LEU A 113 -9.77 -14.57 -8.40
N ALA A 114 -9.76 -14.09 -9.64
CA ALA A 114 -10.50 -14.71 -10.75
C ALA A 114 -10.04 -16.16 -11.02
N ILE A 115 -8.74 -16.44 -10.93
CA ILE A 115 -8.19 -17.81 -11.05
C ILE A 115 -8.74 -18.71 -9.95
N LEU A 116 -8.79 -18.23 -8.71
CA LEU A 116 -9.29 -18.99 -7.56
C LEU A 116 -10.80 -19.26 -7.63
N GLU A 117 -11.58 -18.35 -8.20
CA GLU A 117 -13.03 -18.46 -8.34
C GLU A 117 -13.47 -19.34 -9.51
N HIS A 118 -12.71 -19.35 -10.61
CA HIS A 118 -13.18 -19.92 -11.88
C HIS A 118 -12.26 -20.98 -12.49
N GLY A 119 -11.07 -21.23 -11.91
CA GLY A 119 -10.00 -21.92 -12.63
C GLY A 119 -9.21 -22.99 -11.87
N GLY A 120 -8.25 -23.54 -12.61
CA GLY A 120 -7.16 -24.39 -12.15
C GLY A 120 -7.54 -25.81 -11.77
N THR A 121 -6.73 -26.77 -12.19
CA THR A 121 -6.68 -28.11 -11.61
C THR A 121 -5.80 -28.11 -10.35
N ILE A 122 -5.78 -29.22 -9.59
CA ILE A 122 -4.84 -29.37 -8.47
C ILE A 122 -3.38 -29.32 -8.96
N ALA A 123 -3.11 -29.77 -10.19
CA ALA A 123 -1.77 -29.77 -10.78
C ALA A 123 -1.24 -28.35 -11.06
N ASP A 124 -2.14 -27.36 -11.21
CA ASP A 124 -1.76 -25.97 -11.48
C ASP A 124 -1.45 -25.18 -10.19
N LEU A 125 -1.89 -25.68 -9.02
CA LEU A 125 -1.75 -24.98 -7.74
C LEU A 125 -0.30 -24.70 -7.32
N PRO A 126 0.70 -25.58 -7.57
CA PRO A 126 2.09 -25.25 -7.29
C PRO A 126 2.60 -24.05 -8.08
N ALA A 127 2.31 -23.96 -9.38
CA ALA A 127 2.72 -22.83 -10.21
C ALA A 127 2.02 -21.53 -9.76
N PHE A 128 0.71 -21.62 -9.51
CA PHE A 128 -0.06 -20.49 -8.99
C PHE A 128 0.46 -19.99 -7.63
N ARG A 129 0.87 -20.89 -6.73
CA ARG A 129 1.49 -20.52 -5.45
C ARG A 129 2.76 -19.70 -5.65
N GLU A 130 3.62 -20.08 -6.59
CA GLU A 130 4.86 -19.34 -6.87
C GLU A 130 4.58 -17.95 -7.46
N GLU A 131 3.56 -17.83 -8.30
CA GLU A 131 3.10 -16.54 -8.86
C GLU A 131 2.63 -15.59 -7.76
N VAL A 132 1.76 -16.05 -6.86
CA VAL A 132 1.26 -15.25 -5.75
C VAL A 132 2.38 -14.93 -4.74
N THR A 133 3.30 -15.86 -4.49
CA THR A 133 4.48 -15.62 -3.64
C THR A 133 5.34 -14.48 -4.21
N THR A 134 5.55 -14.49 -5.53
CA THR A 134 6.29 -13.43 -6.22
C THR A 134 5.57 -12.08 -6.13
N LEU A 135 4.24 -12.07 -6.29
CA LEU A 135 3.41 -10.88 -6.14
C LEU A 135 3.55 -10.27 -4.73
N VAL A 136 3.43 -11.08 -3.68
CA VAL A 136 3.60 -10.62 -2.28
C VAL A 136 4.99 -10.04 -2.04
N GLY A 137 6.04 -10.67 -2.57
CA GLY A 137 7.40 -10.16 -2.50
C GLY A 137 7.57 -8.78 -3.17
N ARG A 138 6.93 -8.57 -4.32
CA ARG A 138 6.92 -7.27 -5.02
C ARG A 138 6.17 -6.20 -4.23
N LEU A 139 5.00 -6.53 -3.67
CA LEU A 139 4.21 -5.61 -2.83
C LEU A 139 4.98 -5.16 -1.58
N ARG A 140 5.69 -6.09 -0.90
CA ARG A 140 6.53 -5.75 0.25
C ARG A 140 7.63 -4.75 -0.13
N ARG A 141 8.31 -4.96 -1.26
CA ARG A 141 9.35 -4.04 -1.77
C ARG A 141 8.76 -2.69 -2.19
N HIS A 142 7.61 -2.68 -2.84
CA HIS A 142 6.90 -1.45 -3.18
C HIS A 142 6.60 -0.62 -1.92
N ARG A 143 6.08 -1.24 -0.86
CA ARG A 143 5.81 -0.56 0.43
C ARG A 143 7.06 0.01 1.08
N GLN A 144 8.20 -0.69 0.99
CA GLN A 144 9.48 -0.19 1.49
C GLN A 144 9.86 1.12 0.80
N VAL A 145 9.79 1.15 -0.54
CA VAL A 145 10.06 2.35 -1.33
C VAL A 145 9.09 3.49 -0.98
N GLY A 146 7.80 3.19 -0.82
CA GLY A 146 6.82 4.18 -0.37
C GLY A 146 7.12 4.74 1.04
N GLY A 147 7.69 3.92 1.93
CA GLY A 147 8.22 4.33 3.22
C GLY A 147 9.38 5.33 3.08
N ASP A 148 10.36 4.99 2.26
CA ASP A 148 11.54 5.81 2.00
C ASP A 148 11.18 7.18 1.40
N ILE A 149 10.19 7.24 0.51
CA ILE A 149 9.69 8.50 -0.07
C ILE A 149 9.15 9.42 1.02
N VAL A 150 8.32 8.89 1.93
CA VAL A 150 7.75 9.68 3.04
C VAL A 150 8.84 10.14 3.99
N TYR A 151 9.79 9.28 4.32
CA TYR A 151 10.95 9.63 5.14
C TYR A 151 11.76 10.76 4.51
N GLN A 152 12.12 10.64 3.23
CA GLN A 152 12.88 11.65 2.50
C GLN A 152 12.14 12.99 2.34
N ALA A 153 10.80 12.96 2.34
CA ALA A 153 9.99 14.17 2.22
C ALA A 153 9.88 14.94 3.54
N TYR A 154 9.82 14.25 4.68
CA TYR A 154 9.48 14.88 5.97
C TYR A 154 10.58 14.84 7.04
N GLU A 155 11.52 13.88 6.99
CA GLU A 155 12.63 13.82 7.96
C GLU A 155 13.92 14.45 7.42
N VAL A 156 14.23 14.26 6.15
CA VAL A 156 15.44 14.87 5.53
C VAL A 156 15.29 16.40 5.39
N ASP A 157 14.08 16.90 5.20
CA ASP A 157 13.79 18.33 5.06
C ASP A 157 13.96 19.12 6.39
N LEU A 158 13.89 18.42 7.53
CA LEU A 158 14.16 19.02 8.85
C LEU A 158 15.66 19.19 9.15
N GLY A 159 16.55 18.62 8.33
CA GLY A 159 18.01 18.70 8.49
C GLY A 159 18.70 19.75 7.62
N GLY A 160 17.95 20.46 6.76
CA GLY A 160 18.47 21.33 5.70
C GLY A 160 18.29 22.82 5.95
N SER A 161 18.69 23.32 7.11
CA SER A 161 18.88 24.76 7.32
C SER A 161 20.29 25.01 7.86
N GLY A 162 21.24 25.15 6.93
CA GLY A 162 22.62 25.60 7.16
C GLY A 162 22.95 26.73 6.21
#